data_AF-A0A2M8NFG7-F1
#
_entry.id   AF-A0A2M8NFG7-F1
#
_cell.length_a   1.000
_cell.length_b   1.000
_cell.length_c   1.000
_cell.angle_alpha   90.00
_cell.angle_beta   90.00
_cell.angle_gamma   90.00
#
_symmetry.space_group_name_H-M   'P 1'
#
loop_
_entity.id
_entity.type
_entity.pdbx_description
1 polymer ?
#
loop_
_entity_poly.entity_id
_entity_poly.type
_entity_poly.pdbx_seq_one_letter_code
_entity_poly.pdbx_strand_id
1 'polypeptide(L)'
;LNDAGETEAFMPVYRQQLRLNGRRQIINPGSVGQPRDANPDAAYAILDVETNVWEHRRIPYNIGAVQKRMRQHDMPERLITRLEHGY
;
A
#
# COMPACT_ATOMS: atom_id res chain seq x y z
N LEU A 1 0.26 -2.42 21.16
CA LEU A 1 0.60 -2.41 22.59
C LEU A 1 -0.47 -3.20 23.30
N ASN A 2 -0.14 -4.44 23.67
CA ASN A 2 -0.83 -5.08 24.78
C ASN A 2 -0.41 -4.39 26.09
N ASP A 3 -1.02 -4.77 27.21
CA ASP A 3 -0.76 -4.14 28.51
C ASP A 3 0.70 -4.37 28.99
N ALA A 4 1.44 -5.26 28.33
CA ALA A 4 2.88 -5.52 28.54
C ALA A 4 3.80 -4.66 27.64
N GLY A 5 3.26 -3.81 26.77
CA GLY A 5 4.04 -2.94 25.88
C GLY A 5 4.53 -3.62 24.59
N GLU A 6 4.03 -4.80 24.26
CA GLU A 6 4.44 -5.54 23.06
C GLU A 6 3.68 -5.07 21.82
N THR A 7 4.33 -5.14 20.67
CA THR A 7 3.76 -4.80 19.36
C THR A 7 3.57 -6.05 18.52
N GLU A 8 2.39 -6.16 17.90
CA GLU A 8 2.07 -7.22 16.95
C GLU A 8 1.85 -6.60 15.57
N ALA A 9 2.37 -7.25 14.53
CA ALA A 9 2.20 -6.83 13.15
C ALA A 9 1.08 -7.65 12.50
N PHE A 10 0.13 -6.95 11.87
CA PHE A 10 -0.95 -7.57 11.12
C PHE A 10 -0.79 -7.24 9.64
N MET A 11 -0.83 -8.27 8.80
CA MET A 11 -0.89 -8.06 7.35
C MET A 11 -2.27 -7.51 6.95
N PRO A 12 -2.34 -6.61 5.95
CA PRO A 12 -3.61 -6.07 5.50
C PRO A 12 -4.48 -7.16 4.87
N VAL A 13 -5.75 -7.20 5.25
CA VAL A 13 -6.79 -7.90 4.50
C VAL A 13 -7.50 -6.87 3.64
N TYR A 14 -7.33 -6.97 2.33
CA TYR A 14 -7.84 -5.97 1.40
C TYR A 14 -9.37 -6.01 1.30
N ARG A 15 -9.98 -4.84 1.16
CA ARG A 15 -11.45 -4.63 1.10
C ARG A 15 -12.20 -5.07 2.36
N GLN A 16 -11.50 -5.25 3.47
CA GLN A 16 -12.10 -5.50 4.78
C GLN A 16 -12.08 -4.21 5.60
N GLN A 17 -13.24 -3.86 6.15
CA GLN A 17 -13.35 -2.76 7.10
C GLN A 17 -12.87 -3.22 8.48
N LEU A 18 -11.91 -2.48 9.03
CA LEU A 18 -11.38 -2.64 10.37
C LEU A 18 -11.82 -1.45 11.23
N ARG A 19 -12.60 -1.71 12.28
CA ARG A 19 -12.90 -0.70 13.29
C ARG A 19 -11.68 -0.50 14.17
N LEU A 20 -11.15 0.73 14.21
CA LEU A 20 -10.03 1.06 15.08
C LEU A 20 -10.50 1.02 16.54
N ASN A 21 -9.73 0.35 17.39
CA ASN A 21 -10.13 -0.02 18.75
C ASN A 21 -9.84 1.07 19.81
N GLY A 22 -9.59 2.31 19.38
CA GLY A 22 -9.25 3.44 20.25
C GLY A 22 -7.84 3.37 20.87
N ARG A 23 -7.04 2.35 20.57
CA ARG A 23 -5.63 2.27 20.99
C ARG A 23 -4.72 2.96 19.97
N ARG A 24 -3.54 3.38 20.41
CA ARG A 24 -2.51 3.91 19.51
C ARG A 24 -2.01 2.79 18.58
N GLN A 25 -2.08 3.05 17.28
CA GLN A 25 -1.63 2.13 16.23
C GLN A 25 -0.76 2.88 15.23
N ILE A 26 0.23 2.19 14.67
CA ILE A 26 0.96 2.62 13.48
C ILE A 26 0.40 1.81 12.33
N ILE A 27 -0.14 2.48 11.32
CA ILE A 27 -0.78 1.82 10.18
C ILE A 27 -0.13 2.33 8.91
N ASN A 28 0.32 1.41 8.06
CA ASN A 28 0.89 1.72 6.75
C ASN A 28 -0.16 1.42 5.66
N PRO A 29 -0.54 2.40 4.82
CA PRO A 29 -1.50 2.18 3.71
C PRO A 29 -0.87 1.47 2.50
N GLY A 30 0.46 1.32 2.49
CA GLY A 30 1.24 0.89 1.33
C GLY A 30 1.67 2.06 0.43
N SER A 31 2.06 1.76 -0.80
CA SER A 31 2.53 2.73 -1.79
C SER A 31 1.64 2.75 -3.04
N VAL A 32 1.25 3.94 -3.47
CA VAL A 32 0.44 4.13 -4.69
C VAL A 32 1.27 3.92 -5.95
N GLY A 33 2.49 4.48 -6.01
CA GLY A 33 3.27 4.57 -7.26
C GLY A 33 4.38 3.52 -7.39
N GLN A 34 4.81 2.91 -6.29
CA GLN A 34 5.87 1.90 -6.29
C GLN A 34 5.73 0.98 -5.08
N PRO A 35 4.74 0.06 -5.10
CA PRO A 35 4.66 -1.03 -4.14
C PRO A 35 5.97 -1.83 -4.08
N ARG A 36 6.30 -2.34 -2.89
CA ARG A 36 7.52 -3.12 -2.63
C ARG A 36 7.25 -4.44 -1.92
N ASP A 37 6.02 -4.92 -2.02
CA ASP A 37 5.51 -6.10 -1.32
C ASP A 37 5.15 -7.25 -2.27
N ALA A 38 5.81 -7.32 -3.44
CA ALA A 38 5.59 -8.32 -4.48
C ALA A 38 4.19 -8.31 -5.13
N ASN A 39 3.37 -7.30 -4.82
CA ASN A 39 2.11 -7.03 -5.50
C ASN A 39 2.22 -5.68 -6.24
N PRO A 40 2.16 -5.67 -7.58
CA PRO A 40 2.35 -4.45 -8.36
C PRO A 40 1.15 -3.49 -8.30
N ASP A 41 -0.02 -3.92 -7.81
CA ASP A 41 -1.20 -3.05 -7.70
C ASP A 41 -0.94 -1.88 -6.75
N ALA A 42 -1.43 -0.70 -7.14
CA ALA A 42 -1.33 0.51 -6.32
C ALA A 42 -2.04 0.30 -4.98
N ALA A 43 -1.33 0.57 -3.89
CA ALA A 43 -1.83 0.40 -2.52
C ALA A 43 -2.23 1.74 -1.91
N TYR A 44 -3.38 1.74 -1.24
CA TYR A 44 -3.83 2.87 -0.44
C TYR A 44 -4.80 2.38 0.63
N ALA A 45 -5.30 3.30 1.44
CA ALA A 45 -6.37 3.00 2.38
C ALA A 45 -7.37 4.14 2.49
N ILE A 46 -8.56 3.82 2.97
CA ILE A 46 -9.57 4.79 3.36
C ILE A 46 -9.66 4.78 4.88
N LEU A 47 -9.60 5.98 5.47
CA LEU A 47 -9.91 6.22 6.87
C LEU A 47 -11.17 7.09 6.95
N ASP A 48 -12.24 6.50 7.45
CA ASP A 48 -13.40 7.26 7.91
C ASP A 48 -13.12 7.73 9.34
N VAL A 49 -12.95 9.04 9.49
CA VAL A 49 -12.61 9.69 10.76
C VAL A 49 -13.81 9.86 11.71
N GLU A 50 -15.03 9.80 11.19
CA GLU A 50 -16.25 9.92 12.00
C GLU A 50 -16.57 8.57 12.64
N THR A 51 -16.45 7.49 11.87
CA THR A 51 -16.78 6.14 12.34
C THR A 51 -15.57 5.34 12.84
N ASN A 52 -14.36 5.89 12.71
CA ASN A 52 -13.07 5.25 13.02
C ASN A 52 -12.92 3.89 12.31
N VAL A 53 -13.24 3.86 11.01
CA VAL A 53 -13.13 2.67 10.17
C VAL A 53 -11.98 2.84 9.19
N TRP A 54 -11.11 1.85 9.16
CA TRP A 54 -9.98 1.75 8.24
C TRP A 54 -10.21 0.64 7.22
N GLU A 55 -9.89 0.86 5.95
CA GLU A 55 -9.98 -0.15 4.90
C GLU A 55 -8.76 -0.07 3.96
N HIS A 56 -7.98 -1.15 3.87
CA HIS A 56 -6.90 -1.26 2.87
C HIS A 56 -7.46 -1.60 1.49
N ARG A 57 -6.93 -0.94 0.45
CA ARG A 57 -7.32 -1.17 -0.94
C ARG A 57 -6.11 -1.37 -1.84
N ARG A 58 -6.35 -2.15 -2.88
CA ARG A 58 -5.47 -2.33 -4.04
C ARG A 58 -6.27 -2.09 -5.30
N ILE A 59 -5.65 -1.45 -6.28
CA ILE A 59 -6.25 -1.26 -7.59
C ILE A 59 -5.18 -1.45 -8.68
N PRO A 60 -5.48 -2.23 -9.74
CA PRO A 60 -4.57 -2.33 -10.87
C PRO A 60 -4.50 -0.99 -11.61
N TYR A 61 -3.35 -0.70 -12.18
CA TYR A 61 -3.13 0.45 -13.05
C TYR A 61 -2.34 0.03 -14.29
N ASN A 62 -2.31 0.90 -15.29
CA ASN A 62 -1.61 0.62 -16.53
C ASN A 62 -0.09 0.79 -16.36
N ILE A 63 0.58 -0.24 -15.83
CA ILE A 63 2.03 -0.28 -15.62
C ILE A 63 2.79 -0.05 -16.93
N GLY A 64 2.38 -0.71 -18.02
CA GLY A 64 3.02 -0.55 -19.33
C GLY A 64 3.01 0.90 -19.85
N ALA A 65 1.91 1.63 -19.63
CA ALA A 65 1.84 3.05 -19.98
C ALA A 65 2.73 3.93 -19.08
N VAL A 66 2.90 3.60 -17.80
CA VAL A 66 3.85 4.30 -16.91
C VAL A 66 5.28 4.02 -17.36
N GLN A 67 5.64 2.76 -17.57
CA GLN A 67 6.97 2.37 -18.02
C GLN A 67 7.33 3.00 -19.38
N LYS A 68 6.40 3.04 -20.33
CA LYS A 68 6.62 3.73 -21.62
C LYS A 68 7.00 5.19 -21.41
N ARG A 69 6.29 5.91 -20.53
CA ARG A 69 6.61 7.30 -20.18
C ARG A 69 7.96 7.41 -19.49
N MET A 70 8.29 6.49 -18.58
CA MET A 70 9.60 6.49 -17.91
C MET A 70 10.75 6.28 -18.90
N ARG A 71 10.59 5.39 -19.89
CA ARG A 71 11.58 5.17 -20.96
C ARG A 71 11.74 6.41 -21.84
N GLN A 72 10.66 7.15 -22.12
CA GLN A 72 10.72 8.42 -22.85
C GLN A 72 11.50 9.51 -22.10
N HIS A 73 11.72 9.35 -20.79
CA HIS A 73 12.50 10.25 -19.95
C HIS A 73 13.86 9.66 -19.56
N ASP A 74 14.35 8.63 -20.28
CA ASP A 74 15.64 7.99 -20.06
C ASP A 74 15.89 7.53 -18.61
N MET A 75 14.82 7.14 -17.90
CA MET A 75 14.94 6.63 -16.54
C MET A 75 15.66 5.26 -16.53
N PRO A 76 16.41 4.93 -15.46
CA PRO A 76 17.11 3.64 -15.39
C PRO A 76 16.16 2.44 -15.49
N GLU A 77 16.47 1.46 -16.35
CA GLU A 77 15.59 0.31 -16.64
C GLU A 77 15.21 -0.47 -15.38
N ARG A 78 16.11 -0.56 -14.38
CA ARG A 78 15.81 -1.17 -13.08
C ARG A 78 14.63 -0.50 -12.37
N LEU A 79 14.47 0.83 -12.47
CA LEU A 79 13.34 1.54 -11.86
C LEU A 79 12.03 1.32 -12.62
N ILE A 80 12.12 0.96 -13.90
CA ILE A 80 11.00 0.76 -14.83
C ILE A 80 10.44 -0.66 -14.66
N THR A 81 11.29 -1.67 -14.77
CA THR A 81 10.89 -3.10 -14.72
C THR A 81 10.39 -3.52 -13.35
N ARG A 82 10.87 -2.89 -12.27
CA ARG A 82 10.43 -3.23 -10.91
C ARG A 82 8.96 -2.91 -10.64
N LEU A 83 8.34 -2.00 -11.40
CA LEU A 83 6.91 -1.70 -11.26
C LEU A 83 6.03 -2.93 -11.54
N GLU A 84 6.43 -3.81 -12.46
CA GLU A 84 5.70 -5.05 -12.77
C GLU A 84 5.76 -6.09 -11.65
N HIS A 85 6.80 -6.00 -10.82
CA HIS A 85 7.09 -6.98 -9.79
C HIS A 85 6.66 -6.50 -8.39
N GLY A 86 6.37 -5.20 -8.22
CA GLY A 86 6.17 -4.61 -6.90
C GLY A 86 7.43 -4.71 -6.02
N TYR A 87 8.59 -4.25 -6.54
CA TYR A 87 9.91 -4.30 -5.90
C TYR A 87 10.63 -2.94 -5.88
#